data_AF-A0A7V1QVQ2-F1
#
_entry.id   AF-A0A7V1QVQ2-F1
#
_cell.length_a   1.000
_cell.length_b   1.000
_cell.length_c   1.000
_cell.angle_alpha   90.00
_cell.angle_beta   90.00
_cell.angle_gamma   90.00
#
_symmetry.space_group_name_H-M   'P 1'
#
loop_
_entity.id
_entity.type
_entity.pdbx_description
1 polymer ?
#
loop_
_entity_poly.entity_id
_entity_poly.type
_entity_poly.pdbx_seq_one_letter_code
_entity_poly.pdbx_strand_id
1 'polypeptide(L)'
;MVTAERTEQANKYVKEKMLFLPRMFAVMNTAAPEAAERFADFYDTVWKDGALPRKVKELIFTAIGVAYRSPACLIHVIPAIEAGATDGEIFEAVTIGTLAAGFVPNGPGIPYAFQYALKVLEVAQKYRAGESWEYIQPAEFKM
;
A
#
# COMPACT_ATOMS: atom_id res chain seq x y z
N MET A 1 23.20 17.95 -4.51
CA MET A 1 22.61 16.62 -4.26
C MET A 1 22.49 16.43 -2.76
N VAL A 2 21.41 15.81 -2.29
CA VAL A 2 21.19 15.51 -0.87
C VAL A 2 22.23 14.47 -0.44
N THR A 3 22.77 14.58 0.77
CA THR A 3 23.77 13.62 1.27
C THR A 3 23.13 12.26 1.56
N ALA A 4 23.94 11.19 1.56
CA ALA A 4 23.47 9.85 1.93
C ALA A 4 22.89 9.81 3.35
N GLU A 5 23.57 10.47 4.30
CA GLU A 5 23.10 10.60 5.69
C GLU A 5 21.74 11.29 5.77
N ARG A 6 21.56 12.42 5.06
CA ARG A 6 20.27 13.14 5.06
C ARG A 6 19.14 12.32 4.44
N THR A 7 19.46 11.53 3.41
CA THR A 7 18.52 10.61 2.75
C THR A 7 18.10 9.50 3.72
N GLU A 8 19.04 8.93 4.47
CA GLU A 8 18.75 7.88 5.46
C GLU A 8 17.89 8.40 6.61
N GLN A 9 18.15 9.62 7.08
CA GLN A 9 17.31 10.32 8.07
C GLN A 9 15.87 10.47 7.56
N ALA A 10 15.69 10.93 6.31
CA ALA A 10 14.36 11.06 5.70
C ALA A 10 13.66 9.70 5.54
N ASN A 11 14.38 8.67 5.10
CA ASN A 11 13.86 7.31 4.97
C ASN A 11 13.33 6.78 6.31
N LYS A 12 14.09 7.00 7.39
CA LYS A 12 13.67 6.61 8.74
C LYS A 12 12.44 7.40 9.19
N TYR A 13 12.42 8.71 8.99
CA TYR A 13 11.29 9.57 9.36
C TYR A 13 10.00 9.17 8.64
N VAL A 14 10.08 8.99 7.32
CA VAL A 14 8.94 8.54 6.50
C VAL A 14 8.44 7.18 6.98
N LYS A 15 9.35 6.21 7.20
CA LYS A 15 8.98 4.87 7.69
C LYS A 15 8.28 4.93 9.05
N GLU A 16 8.75 5.78 9.97
CA GLU A 16 8.13 5.95 11.28
C GLU A 16 6.69 6.49 11.18
N LYS A 17 6.47 7.53 10.37
CA LYS A 17 5.14 8.14 10.19
C LYS A 17 4.18 7.26 9.38
N MET A 18 4.68 6.64 8.33
CA MET A 18 3.86 5.89 7.38
C MET A 18 3.77 4.40 7.72
N LEU A 19 4.53 3.89 8.68
CA LEU A 19 4.78 2.47 9.00
C LEU A 19 5.53 1.69 7.92
N PHE A 20 5.85 2.32 6.79
CA PHE A 20 6.64 1.71 5.72
C PHE A 20 7.28 2.80 4.87
N LEU A 21 8.25 2.41 4.03
CA LEU A 21 8.90 3.31 3.09
C LEU A 21 8.53 2.91 1.66
N PRO A 22 7.52 3.56 1.03
CA PRO A 22 7.22 3.33 -0.37
C PRO A 22 8.42 3.66 -1.25
N ARG A 23 8.62 2.91 -2.33
CA ARG A 23 9.72 3.14 -3.30
C ARG A 23 9.75 4.58 -3.83
N MET A 24 8.58 5.18 -4.08
CA MET A 24 8.51 6.57 -4.54
C MET A 24 9.10 7.56 -3.53
N PHE A 25 8.93 7.32 -2.23
CA PHE A 25 9.53 8.15 -1.18
C PHE A 25 11.02 7.86 -1.00
N ALA A 26 11.45 6.60 -1.13
CA ALA A 26 12.88 6.28 -1.13
C ALA A 26 13.64 7.06 -2.22
N VAL A 27 13.02 7.21 -3.41
CA VAL A 27 13.56 8.05 -4.49
C VAL A 27 13.45 9.54 -4.15
N MET A 28 12.27 10.00 -3.72
CA MET A 28 12.04 11.41 -3.37
C MET A 28 13.01 11.91 -2.30
N ASN A 29 13.35 11.08 -1.32
CA ASN A 29 14.25 11.41 -0.22
C ASN A 29 15.68 11.73 -0.70
N THR A 30 16.11 11.22 -1.85
CA THR A 30 17.42 11.54 -2.46
C THR A 30 17.47 12.93 -3.12
N ALA A 31 16.31 13.53 -3.36
CA ALA A 31 16.17 14.77 -4.13
C ALA A 31 15.54 15.91 -3.32
N ALA A 32 14.47 15.62 -2.57
CA ALA A 32 13.65 16.58 -1.85
C ALA A 32 13.12 15.99 -0.51
N PRO A 33 14.01 15.68 0.45
CA PRO A 33 13.65 15.00 1.70
C PRO A 33 12.68 15.79 2.57
N GLU A 34 12.77 17.12 2.59
CA GLU A 34 11.81 17.93 3.37
C GLU A 34 10.39 17.80 2.81
N ALA A 35 10.20 17.81 1.49
CA ALA A 35 8.87 17.63 0.89
C ALA A 35 8.28 16.25 1.23
N ALA A 36 9.11 15.21 1.24
CA ALA A 36 8.72 13.88 1.66
C ALA A 36 8.30 13.82 3.13
N GLU A 37 9.05 14.48 4.02
CA GLU A 37 8.72 14.56 5.44
C GLU A 37 7.40 15.31 5.69
N ARG A 38 7.14 16.42 4.97
CA ARG A 38 5.86 17.13 5.07
C ARG A 38 4.68 16.30 4.56
N PHE A 39 4.90 15.51 3.51
CA PHE A 39 3.87 14.56 3.08
C PHE A 39 3.65 13.48 4.13
N ALA A 40 4.71 12.94 4.72
CA ALA A 40 4.60 11.92 5.77
C ALA A 40 3.83 12.45 7.00
N ASP A 41 4.03 13.72 7.36
CA ASP A 41 3.24 14.40 8.40
C ASP A 41 1.75 14.46 8.03
N PHE A 42 1.43 14.92 6.81
CA PHE A 42 0.06 14.95 6.32
C PHE A 42 -0.58 13.55 6.30
N TYR A 43 0.14 12.56 5.78
CA TYR A 43 -0.29 11.17 5.75
C TYR A 43 -0.62 10.69 7.18
N ASP A 44 0.28 10.90 8.15
CA ASP A 44 0.02 10.48 9.53
C ASP A 44 -1.26 11.12 10.11
N THR A 45 -1.61 12.36 9.72
CA THR A 45 -2.88 12.97 10.19
C THR A 45 -4.13 12.21 9.77
N VAL A 46 -4.10 11.54 8.61
CA VAL A 46 -5.23 10.77 8.07
C VAL A 46 -5.18 9.33 8.60
N TRP A 47 -3.99 8.74 8.70
CA TRP A 47 -3.82 7.32 9.02
C TRP A 47 -3.71 6.99 10.50
N LYS A 48 -3.23 7.90 11.36
CA LYS A 48 -3.13 7.65 12.81
C LYS A 48 -4.47 7.25 13.43
N ASP A 49 -4.41 6.60 14.59
CA ASP A 49 -5.60 6.17 15.31
C ASP A 49 -6.56 7.34 15.60
N GLY A 50 -7.85 7.04 15.50
CA GLY A 50 -8.95 7.94 15.82
C GLY A 50 -10.23 7.14 16.04
N ALA A 51 -11.36 7.62 15.53
CA ALA A 51 -12.62 6.86 15.59
C ALA A 51 -12.51 5.49 14.90
N LEU A 52 -11.69 5.40 13.85
CA LEU A 52 -11.24 4.14 13.27
C LEU A 52 -9.75 3.93 13.62
N PRO A 53 -9.36 2.74 14.08
CA PRO A 53 -7.94 2.39 14.22
C PRO A 53 -7.22 2.45 12.87
N ARG A 54 -5.92 2.76 12.89
CA ARG A 54 -5.06 2.78 11.70
C ARG A 54 -5.15 1.49 10.90
N LYS A 55 -5.11 0.35 11.58
CA LYS A 55 -5.32 -0.99 10.98
C LYS A 55 -6.54 -1.03 10.08
N VAL A 56 -7.68 -0.53 10.57
CA VAL A 56 -8.95 -0.54 9.84
C VAL A 56 -8.88 0.39 8.62
N LYS A 57 -8.27 1.57 8.77
CA LYS A 57 -8.08 2.52 7.65
C LYS A 57 -7.20 1.93 6.54
N GLU A 58 -6.11 1.25 6.91
CA GLU A 58 -5.21 0.60 5.95
C GLU A 58 -5.88 -0.58 5.25
N LEU A 59 -6.69 -1.38 5.95
CA LEU A 59 -7.47 -2.46 5.36
C LEU A 59 -8.50 -1.93 4.35
N ILE A 60 -9.22 -0.84 4.69
CA ILE A 60 -10.13 -0.15 3.78
C ILE A 60 -9.37 0.33 2.53
N PHE A 61 -8.22 0.98 2.71
CA PHE A 61 -7.47 1.51 1.58
C PHE A 61 -6.85 0.41 0.71
N THR A 62 -6.42 -0.69 1.32
CA THR A 62 -6.01 -1.91 0.61
C THR A 62 -7.15 -2.45 -0.26
N ALA A 63 -8.36 -2.54 0.27
CA ALA A 63 -9.55 -2.97 -0.47
C ALA A 63 -9.89 -2.03 -1.64
N ILE A 64 -9.77 -0.70 -1.44
CA ILE A 64 -9.91 0.30 -2.50
C ILE A 64 -8.84 0.10 -3.57
N GLY A 65 -7.59 -0.17 -3.18
CA GLY A 65 -6.49 -0.48 -4.10
C GLY A 65 -6.79 -1.67 -4.99
N VAL A 66 -7.42 -2.72 -4.44
CA VAL A 66 -7.90 -3.89 -5.20
C VAL A 66 -9.03 -3.49 -6.14
N ALA A 67 -10.06 -2.79 -5.65
CA ALA A 67 -11.21 -2.38 -6.47
C ALA A 67 -10.81 -1.48 -7.64
N TYR A 68 -9.90 -0.54 -7.39
CA TYR A 68 -9.36 0.37 -8.40
C TYR A 68 -8.27 -0.26 -9.26
N ARG A 69 -7.77 -1.45 -8.88
CA ARG A 69 -6.66 -2.15 -9.55
C ARG A 69 -5.42 -1.26 -9.66
N SER A 70 -5.04 -0.62 -8.55
CA SER A 70 -3.88 0.27 -8.47
C SER A 70 -2.68 -0.43 -7.84
N PRO A 71 -1.62 -0.72 -8.61
CA PRO A 71 -0.40 -1.32 -8.07
C PRO A 71 0.24 -0.52 -6.94
N ALA A 72 0.16 0.81 -7.01
CA ALA A 72 0.72 1.72 -6.02
C ALA A 72 -0.09 1.73 -4.71
N CYS A 73 -1.35 1.28 -4.73
CA CYS A 73 -2.21 1.25 -3.55
C CYS A 73 -2.18 -0.11 -2.84
N LEU A 74 -1.89 -1.22 -3.54
CA LEU A 74 -1.88 -2.56 -2.94
C LEU A 74 -0.86 -2.72 -1.80
N ILE A 75 0.24 -1.98 -1.87
CA ILE A 75 1.30 -1.96 -0.86
C ILE A 75 0.86 -1.46 0.51
N HIS A 76 -0.35 -0.89 0.64
CA HIS A 76 -0.94 -0.55 1.94
C HIS A 76 -1.24 -1.78 2.81
N VAL A 77 -1.16 -2.99 2.27
CA VAL A 77 -1.14 -4.20 3.08
C VAL A 77 0.04 -4.23 4.07
N ILE A 78 1.17 -3.59 3.72
CA ILE A 78 2.36 -3.52 4.58
C ILE A 78 2.09 -2.70 5.85
N PRO A 79 1.70 -1.42 5.78
CA PRO A 79 1.36 -0.68 6.99
C PRO A 79 0.12 -1.25 7.70
N ALA A 80 -0.78 -1.97 7.01
CA ALA A 80 -1.83 -2.73 7.68
C ALA A 80 -1.25 -3.83 8.59
N ILE A 81 -0.28 -4.60 8.08
CA ILE A 81 0.44 -5.65 8.85
C ILE A 81 1.18 -5.03 10.03
N GLU A 82 1.90 -3.93 9.81
CA GLU A 82 2.61 -3.21 10.87
C GLU A 82 1.65 -2.65 11.94
N ALA A 83 0.42 -2.31 11.54
CA ALA A 83 -0.66 -1.92 12.45
C ALA A 83 -1.41 -3.11 13.08
N GLY A 84 -0.94 -4.35 12.87
CA GLY A 84 -1.47 -5.56 13.50
C GLY A 84 -2.59 -6.27 12.73
N ALA A 85 -2.74 -6.02 11.43
CA ALA A 85 -3.65 -6.81 10.60
C ALA A 85 -3.23 -8.28 10.52
N THR A 86 -4.19 -9.17 10.67
CA THR A 86 -4.05 -10.62 10.46
C THR A 86 -4.29 -10.98 9.00
N ASP A 87 -3.84 -12.16 8.59
CA ASP A 87 -4.08 -12.64 7.22
C ASP A 87 -5.57 -12.87 6.93
N GLY A 88 -6.35 -13.24 7.95
CA GLY A 88 -7.81 -13.33 7.84
C GLY A 88 -8.46 -11.98 7.57
N GLU A 89 -8.08 -10.93 8.31
CA GLU A 89 -8.59 -9.57 8.08
C GLU A 89 -8.20 -9.04 6.70
N ILE A 90 -6.98 -9.29 6.25
CA ILE A 90 -6.51 -8.92 4.91
C ILE A 90 -7.34 -9.65 3.85
N PHE A 91 -7.52 -10.97 4.00
CA PHE A 91 -8.31 -11.80 3.08
C PHE A 91 -9.76 -11.29 2.94
N GLU A 92 -10.43 -11.01 4.06
CA GLU A 92 -11.79 -10.46 4.03
C GLU A 92 -11.83 -9.09 3.34
N ALA A 93 -10.89 -8.20 3.66
CA ALA A 93 -10.85 -6.86 3.06
C ALA A 93 -10.65 -6.91 1.53
N VAL A 94 -9.70 -7.70 1.03
CA VAL A 94 -9.44 -7.81 -0.42
C VAL A 94 -10.57 -8.52 -1.17
N THR A 95 -11.30 -9.42 -0.49
CA THR A 95 -12.49 -10.06 -1.05
C THR A 95 -13.59 -9.03 -1.29
N ILE A 96 -13.83 -8.14 -0.31
CA ILE A 96 -14.77 -7.01 -0.49
C ILE A 96 -14.28 -6.06 -1.60
N GLY A 97 -12.99 -5.74 -1.65
CA GLY A 97 -12.39 -4.94 -2.72
C GLY A 97 -12.61 -5.54 -4.12
N THR A 98 -12.54 -6.87 -4.23
CA THR A 98 -12.82 -7.59 -5.48
C THR A 98 -14.27 -7.41 -5.91
N LEU A 99 -15.22 -7.55 -4.99
CA LEU A 99 -16.65 -7.36 -5.29
C LEU A 99 -16.97 -5.91 -5.66
N ALA A 100 -16.34 -4.95 -4.99
CA ALA A 100 -16.51 -3.51 -5.26
C ALA A 100 -16.01 -3.10 -6.66
N ALA A 101 -15.17 -3.91 -7.30
CA ALA A 101 -14.72 -3.69 -8.67
C ALA A 101 -15.85 -3.79 -9.72
N GLY A 102 -16.97 -4.43 -9.36
CA GLY A 102 -18.19 -4.56 -10.16
C GLY A 102 -18.03 -5.38 -11.44
N PHE A 103 -19.13 -5.52 -12.17
CA PHE A 103 -19.12 -6.01 -13.55
C PHE A 103 -19.15 -4.81 -14.48
N VAL A 104 -18.04 -4.56 -15.16
CA VAL A 104 -17.88 -3.43 -16.08
C VAL A 104 -17.93 -3.96 -17.51
N PRO A 105 -18.96 -3.63 -18.31
CA PRO A 105 -18.98 -3.99 -19.73
C PRO A 105 -17.73 -3.44 -20.43
N ASN A 106 -17.00 -4.31 -21.14
CA ASN A 106 -15.72 -3.97 -21.80
C ASN A 106 -14.64 -3.43 -20.86
N GLY A 107 -14.70 -3.73 -19.56
CA GLY A 107 -13.74 -3.29 -18.56
C GLY A 107 -13.22 -4.42 -17.67
N PRO A 108 -12.25 -4.13 -16.79
CA PRO A 108 -11.57 -5.16 -16.01
C PRO A 108 -12.46 -5.83 -14.97
N GLY A 109 -13.38 -5.08 -14.35
CA GLY A 109 -14.33 -5.61 -13.36
C GLY A 109 -13.72 -6.54 -12.29
N ILE A 110 -14.54 -7.49 -11.82
CA ILE A 110 -14.22 -8.52 -10.83
C ILE A 110 -13.09 -9.47 -11.28
N PRO A 111 -13.06 -10.06 -12.49
CA PRO A 111 -12.04 -11.05 -12.87
C PRO A 111 -10.61 -10.52 -12.74
N TYR A 112 -10.40 -9.25 -13.06
CA TYR A 112 -9.10 -8.61 -12.90
C TYR A 112 -8.82 -8.22 -11.46
N ALA A 113 -9.83 -7.74 -10.71
CA ALA A 113 -9.63 -7.40 -9.30
C ALA A 113 -9.19 -8.63 -8.46
N PHE A 114 -9.60 -9.85 -8.83
CA PHE A 114 -9.06 -11.08 -8.23
C PHE A 114 -7.54 -11.19 -8.36
N GLN A 115 -6.94 -10.80 -9.49
CA GLN A 115 -5.48 -10.83 -9.66
C GLN A 115 -4.78 -9.87 -8.69
N TYR A 116 -5.39 -8.70 -8.46
CA TYR A 116 -4.88 -7.70 -7.52
C TYR A 116 -5.04 -8.17 -6.06
N ALA A 117 -6.17 -8.79 -5.72
CA ALA A 117 -6.38 -9.41 -4.41
C ALA A 117 -5.34 -10.51 -4.14
N LEU A 118 -5.10 -11.41 -5.10
CA LEU A 118 -4.07 -12.46 -4.97
C LEU A 118 -2.68 -11.87 -4.75
N LYS A 119 -2.34 -10.77 -5.42
CA LYS A 119 -1.05 -10.13 -5.16
C LYS A 119 -0.95 -9.52 -3.78
N VAL A 120 -2.01 -8.89 -3.28
CA VAL A 120 -2.00 -8.39 -1.90
C VAL A 120 -1.65 -9.51 -0.92
N LEU A 121 -2.23 -10.69 -1.11
CA LEU A 121 -1.92 -11.87 -0.30
C LEU A 121 -0.48 -12.34 -0.49
N GLU A 122 0.04 -12.36 -1.72
CA GLU A 122 1.45 -12.70 -2.00
C GLU A 122 2.41 -11.72 -1.31
N VAL A 123 2.14 -10.41 -1.40
CA VAL A 123 2.94 -9.36 -0.75
C VAL A 123 2.88 -9.52 0.76
N ALA A 124 1.70 -9.77 1.33
CA ALA A 124 1.54 -10.00 2.76
C ALA A 124 2.37 -11.20 3.24
N GLN A 125 2.29 -12.33 2.54
CA GLN A 125 3.04 -13.55 2.86
C GLN A 125 4.55 -13.31 2.79
N LYS A 126 5.05 -12.75 1.68
CA LYS A 126 6.47 -12.45 1.50
C LYS A 126 6.98 -11.46 2.53
N TYR A 127 6.21 -10.41 2.81
CA TYR A 127 6.57 -9.41 3.80
C TYR A 127 6.72 -10.02 5.19
N ARG A 128 5.77 -10.87 5.61
CA ARG A 128 5.88 -11.60 6.89
C ARG A 128 7.05 -12.58 6.94
N ALA A 129 7.38 -13.21 5.82
CA ALA A 129 8.52 -14.12 5.71
C ALA A 129 9.88 -13.37 5.67
N GLY A 130 9.88 -12.04 5.61
CA GLY A 130 11.10 -11.24 5.42
C GLY A 130 11.68 -11.38 4.02
N GLU A 131 10.91 -11.90 3.07
CA GLU A 131 11.31 -12.07 1.68
C GLU A 131 11.13 -10.77 0.90
N SER A 132 11.90 -10.65 -0.19
CA SER A 132 11.69 -9.56 -1.14
C SER A 132 10.33 -9.71 -1.85
N TRP A 133 9.65 -8.59 -2.02
CA TRP A 133 8.39 -8.50 -2.75
C TRP A 133 8.50 -7.39 -3.80
N GLU A 134 7.63 -7.46 -4.81
CA GLU A 134 7.62 -6.50 -5.91
C GLU A 134 6.24 -5.86 -6.08
N TYR A 135 6.25 -4.62 -6.57
CA TYR A 135 5.03 -3.94 -7.03
C TYR A 135 4.39 -4.74 -8.18
N ILE A 136 3.06 -4.71 -8.28
CA ILE A 136 2.37 -5.16 -9.50
C ILE A 136 2.88 -4.32 -10.68
N GLN A 137 3.30 -4.98 -11.75
CA GLN A 137 3.32 -4.34 -13.06
C GLN A 137 1.88 -4.22 -13.53
N PRO A 138 1.41 -3.03 -13.97
CA PRO A 138 0.04 -2.87 -14.46
C PRO A 138 -0.28 -3.99 -15.44
N ALA A 139 -1.41 -4.69 -15.24
CA ALA A 139 -1.79 -5.75 -16.15
C ALA A 139 -1.84 -5.21 -17.58
N GLU A 140 -1.17 -5.87 -18.52
CA GLU A 140 -1.32 -5.54 -19.94
C GLU A 140 -2.78 -5.81 -20.33
N PHE A 141 -3.50 -4.73 -20.63
CA PHE A 141 -4.89 -4.83 -21.08
C PHE A 141 -4.91 -5.37 -22.51
N LYS A 142 -5.06 -6.68 -22.65
CA LYS A 142 -5.35 -7.31 -23.94
C LYS A 142 -6.86 -7.53 -23.99
N MET A 143 -7.53 -6.71 -24.80
CA MET A 143 -8.93 -6.94 -25.19
C MET A 143 -9.04 -8.22 -26.01
#